data_AF-A0A7R9DF41-F1
#
_entry.id   AF-A0A7R9DF41-F1
#
_cell.length_a   1.000
_cell.length_b   1.000
_cell.length_c   1.000
_cell.angle_alpha   90.00
_cell.angle_beta   90.00
_cell.angle_gamma   90.00
#
_symmetry.space_group_name_H-M   'P 1'
#
loop_
_entity.id
_entity.type
_entity.pdbx_description
1 polymer ?
#
loop_
_entity_poly.entity_id
_entity_poly.type
_entity_poly.pdbx_seq_one_letter_code
_entity_poly.pdbx_strand_id
1 'polypeptide(L)'
;MDNLSHEQKLRVTIYIEVRKICLEAANKTNKNLDKEALDLIAELVWKKLRTLSQDLEHFAKEHILLDCRRSKARGSTLAPVRLEMTPMRRTSTRHPSTSSARDDTNEADPTRHPSTSSAQNRPNEEETTNEVFDS
;
A
#
# COMPACT_ATOMS: atom_id res chain seq x y z
N MET A 1 23.19 -12.41 7.22
CA MET A 1 21.91 -13.14 6.97
C MET A 1 22.12 -14.44 6.16
N ASP A 2 23.35 -14.81 5.82
CA ASP A 2 23.59 -15.25 4.44
C ASP A 2 23.55 -16.78 4.29
N ASN A 3 23.95 -17.48 5.36
CA ASN A 3 23.96 -18.94 5.48
C ASN A 3 22.56 -19.58 5.65
N LEU A 4 21.48 -18.78 5.73
CA LEU A 4 20.11 -19.27 5.86
C LEU A 4 19.51 -19.65 4.48
N SER A 5 18.68 -20.68 4.45
CA SER A 5 17.90 -21.03 3.25
C SER A 5 16.89 -19.93 2.90
N HIS A 6 16.38 -19.94 1.65
CA HIS A 6 15.38 -18.96 1.24
C HIS A 6 14.10 -19.04 2.10
N GLU A 7 13.63 -20.25 2.46
CA GLU A 7 12.51 -20.42 3.38
C GLU A 7 12.81 -19.83 4.76
N GLN A 8 13.98 -20.10 5.33
CA GLN A 8 14.36 -19.58 6.64
C GLN A 8 14.44 -18.05 6.64
N LYS A 9 14.98 -17.45 5.56
CA LYS A 9 14.99 -15.99 5.37
C LYS A 9 13.57 -15.41 5.37
N LEU A 10 12.64 -16.03 4.64
CA LEU A 10 11.22 -15.60 4.63
C LEU A 10 10.57 -15.71 6.02
N ARG A 11 10.77 -16.82 6.74
CA ARG A 11 10.19 -17.03 8.08
C ARG A 11 10.73 -16.03 9.10
N VAL A 12 12.03 -15.69 9.04
CA VAL A 12 12.61 -14.63 9.88
C VAL A 12 12.04 -13.25 9.55
N THR A 13 11.89 -12.90 8.26
CA THR A 13 11.23 -11.63 7.86
C THR A 13 9.79 -11.54 8.38
N ILE A 14 9.03 -12.63 8.29
CA ILE A 14 7.65 -12.70 8.79
C ILE A 14 7.63 -12.53 10.32
N TYR A 15 8.51 -13.21 11.06
CA TYR A 15 8.61 -13.03 12.52
C TYR A 15 8.96 -11.59 12.92
N ILE A 16 9.84 -10.91 12.17
CA ILE A 16 10.21 -9.51 12.43
C ILE A 16 9.00 -8.57 12.27
N GLU A 17 8.26 -8.67 11.16
CA GLU A 17 7.09 -7.83 10.91
C GLU A 17 5.90 -8.19 11.83
N VAL A 18 5.66 -9.48 12.12
CA VAL A 18 4.68 -9.92 13.12
C VAL A 18 5.02 -9.35 14.49
N ARG A 19 6.26 -9.45 14.95
CA ARG A 19 6.70 -8.89 16.23
C ARG A 19 6.50 -7.38 16.30
N LYS A 20 6.79 -6.65 15.22
CA LYS A 20 6.58 -5.20 15.11
C LYS A 20 5.09 -4.83 15.21
N ILE A 21 4.22 -5.49 14.44
CA ILE A 21 2.75 -5.28 14.47
C ILE A 21 2.18 -5.62 15.86
N CYS A 22 2.59 -6.76 16.43
CA CYS A 22 2.15 -7.19 17.75
C CYS A 22 2.60 -6.23 18.86
N LEU A 23 3.82 -5.69 18.81
CA LEU A 23 4.27 -4.67 19.76
C LEU A 23 3.53 -3.34 19.60
N GLU A 24 3.17 -2.94 18.38
CA GLU A 24 2.34 -1.76 18.15
C GLU A 24 0.93 -1.92 18.74
N ALA A 25 0.33 -3.10 18.63
CA ALA A 25 -0.96 -3.45 19.23
C ALA A 25 -0.89 -3.61 20.77
N ALA A 26 0.18 -4.19 21.29
CA ALA A 26 0.49 -4.30 22.71
C ALA A 26 0.53 -2.92 23.38
N ASN A 27 1.29 -1.99 22.80
CA ASN A 27 1.41 -0.62 23.29
C ASN A 27 0.05 0.11 23.33
N LYS A 28 -0.81 -0.08 22.32
CA LYS A 28 -2.16 0.51 22.27
C LYS A 28 -3.13 -0.08 23.29
N THR A 29 -2.83 -1.24 23.87
CA THR A 29 -3.71 -1.96 24.82
C THR A 29 -3.13 -2.07 26.22
N ASN A 30 -1.93 -1.53 26.47
CA ASN A 30 -1.15 -1.69 27.71
C ASN A 30 -0.96 -3.16 28.13
N LYS A 31 -0.97 -4.10 27.16
CA LYS A 31 -0.77 -5.52 27.40
C LYS A 31 0.64 -5.92 26.98
N ASN A 32 1.38 -6.58 27.87
CA ASN A 32 2.61 -7.26 27.47
C ASN A 32 2.26 -8.52 26.67
N LEU A 33 3.02 -8.78 25.60
CA LEU A 33 2.93 -10.02 24.83
C LEU A 33 4.21 -10.81 25.01
N ASP A 34 4.07 -12.07 25.40
CA ASP A 34 5.17 -12.99 25.65
C ASP A 34 5.79 -13.52 24.35
N LYS A 35 6.96 -14.16 24.48
CA LYS A 35 7.69 -14.69 23.33
C LYS A 35 6.97 -15.88 22.69
N GLU A 36 6.30 -16.72 23.47
CA GLU A 36 5.69 -17.95 22.97
C GLU A 36 4.43 -17.64 22.15
N ALA A 37 3.62 -16.68 22.58
CA ALA A 37 2.53 -16.10 21.79
C ALA A 37 3.05 -15.45 20.49
N LEU A 38 4.18 -14.71 20.53
CA LEU A 38 4.81 -14.16 19.33
C LEU A 38 5.25 -15.24 18.33
N ASP A 39 5.91 -16.30 18.81
CA ASP A 39 6.32 -17.44 17.98
C ASP A 39 5.11 -18.16 17.37
N LEU A 40 4.05 -18.38 18.17
CA LEU A 40 2.79 -19.00 17.73
C LEU A 40 2.05 -18.17 16.67
N ILE A 41 1.96 -16.84 16.86
CA ILE A 41 1.32 -15.93 15.89
C ILE A 41 2.14 -15.92 14.59
N ALA A 42 3.47 -15.87 14.64
CA ALA A 42 4.32 -15.89 13.46
C ALA A 42 4.16 -17.20 12.67
N GLU A 43 4.09 -18.35 13.36
CA GLU A 43 3.88 -19.65 12.73
C GLU A 43 2.45 -19.82 12.16
N LEU A 44 1.44 -19.22 12.79
CA LEU A 44 0.07 -19.16 12.25
C LEU A 44 0.00 -18.32 10.97
N VAL A 45 0.63 -17.14 10.97
CA VAL A 45 0.72 -16.24 9.80
C VAL A 45 1.47 -16.94 8.65
N TRP A 46 2.59 -17.62 8.94
CA TRP A 46 3.33 -18.41 7.96
C TRP A 46 2.48 -19.51 7.31
N LYS A 47 1.73 -20.28 8.11
CA LYS A 47 0.82 -21.31 7.62
C LYS A 47 -0.29 -20.72 6.73
N LYS A 48 -0.90 -19.60 7.13
CA LYS A 48 -1.96 -18.93 6.35
C LYS A 48 -1.44 -18.34 5.04
N LEU A 49 -0.26 -17.74 5.02
CA LEU A 49 0.37 -17.26 3.78
C LEU A 49 0.66 -18.40 2.79
N ARG A 50 1.03 -19.59 3.27
CA ARG A 50 1.17 -20.79 2.43
C ARG A 50 -0.16 -21.22 1.79
N THR A 51 -1.23 -21.35 2.57
CA THR A 51 -2.56 -21.70 2.04
C THR A 51 -3.03 -20.68 0.99
N LEU A 52 -2.98 -19.39 1.32
CA LEU A 52 -3.40 -18.32 0.38
C LEU A 52 -2.58 -18.33 -0.92
N SER A 53 -1.29 -18.66 -0.86
CA SER A 53 -0.44 -18.79 -2.05
C SER A 53 -0.87 -19.97 -2.94
N GLN A 54 -1.26 -21.10 -2.33
CA GLN A 54 -1.76 -22.28 -3.03
C GLN A 54 -3.14 -22.03 -3.66
N ASP A 55 -4.04 -21.34 -2.94
CA ASP A 55 -5.37 -20.96 -3.44
C ASP A 55 -5.24 -20.03 -4.65
N LEU A 56 -4.37 -19.00 -4.57
CA LEU A 56 -4.08 -18.09 -5.69
C LEU A 56 -3.47 -18.80 -6.90
N GLU A 57 -2.57 -19.77 -6.69
CA GLU A 57 -2.02 -20.59 -7.76
C GLU A 57 -3.11 -21.46 -8.43
N HIS A 58 -4.05 -21.99 -7.65
CA HIS A 58 -5.20 -22.74 -8.17
C HIS A 58 -6.14 -21.84 -8.98
N PHE A 59 -6.50 -20.66 -8.48
CA PHE A 59 -7.38 -19.73 -9.21
C PHE A 59 -6.75 -19.24 -10.52
N ALA A 60 -5.43 -18.98 -10.53
CA ALA A 60 -4.70 -18.63 -11.74
C ALA A 60 -4.72 -19.76 -12.79
N LYS A 61 -4.52 -21.02 -12.37
CA LYS A 61 -4.61 -22.20 -13.25
C LYS A 61 -6.01 -22.36 -13.84
N GLU A 62 -7.04 -22.28 -13.01
CA GLU A 62 -8.44 -22.39 -13.47
C GLU A 62 -8.81 -21.29 -14.48
N HIS A 63 -8.42 -20.04 -14.25
CA HIS A 63 -8.69 -18.96 -15.20
C HIS A 63 -8.04 -19.22 -16.56
N ILE A 64 -6.77 -19.63 -16.57
CA ILE A 64 -6.03 -19.97 -17.80
C ILE A 64 -6.68 -21.17 -18.53
N LEU A 65 -7.14 -22.18 -17.79
CA LEU A 65 -7.83 -23.36 -18.34
C LEU A 65 -9.21 -22.99 -18.92
N LEU A 66 -9.97 -22.13 -18.24
CA LEU A 66 -11.25 -21.62 -18.73
C LEU A 66 -11.09 -20.78 -19.99
N ASP A 67 -10.08 -19.91 -20.07
CA ASP A 67 -9.77 -19.16 -21.29
C ASP A 67 -9.36 -20.08 -22.44
N CYS A 68 -8.49 -21.07 -22.19
CA CYS A 68 -8.12 -22.08 -23.17
C CYS A 68 -9.34 -22.88 -23.67
N ARG A 69 -10.26 -23.26 -22.76
CA ARG A 69 -11.50 -23.97 -23.09
C ARG A 69 -12.45 -23.08 -23.91
N ARG A 70 -12.57 -21.80 -23.56
CA ARG A 70 -13.39 -20.80 -24.28
C ARG A 70 -12.79 -20.40 -25.63
N SER A 71 -11.47 -20.49 -25.79
CA SER A 71 -10.79 -20.32 -27.09
C SER A 71 -11.12 -21.49 -28.03
N LYS A 72 -10.90 -22.73 -27.56
CA LYS A 72 -11.24 -23.97 -28.29
C LYS A 72 -12.73 -24.05 -28.66
N ALA A 73 -13.63 -23.73 -27.73
CA ALA A 73 -15.08 -23.77 -27.96
C ALA A 73 -15.58 -22.71 -28.98
N ARG A 74 -14.77 -21.70 -29.31
CA ARG A 74 -15.06 -20.71 -30.36
C ARG A 74 -14.35 -21.00 -31.68
N GLY A 75 -13.75 -22.19 -31.83
CA GLY A 75 -12.96 -22.55 -33.02
C GLY A 75 -11.69 -21.70 -33.22
N SER A 76 -11.26 -20.96 -32.19
CA SER A 76 -10.17 -20.00 -32.29
C SER A 76 -8.88 -20.62 -31.79
N THR A 77 -7.95 -20.92 -32.72
CA THR A 77 -6.64 -21.51 -32.41
C THR A 77 -5.64 -20.45 -31.94
N LEU A 78 -6.05 -19.56 -31.04
CA LEU A 78 -5.15 -18.62 -30.38
C LEU A 78 -4.41 -19.34 -29.25
N ALA A 79 -3.10 -19.49 -29.43
CA ALA A 79 -2.19 -20.04 -28.43
C ALA A 79 -2.11 -19.15 -27.18
N PRO A 80 -1.76 -19.68 -25.99
CA PRO A 80 -1.68 -18.88 -24.78
C PRO A 80 -0.68 -17.74 -24.93
N VAL A 81 -1.16 -16.49 -24.81
CA VAL A 81 -0.29 -15.31 -24.80
C VAL A 81 0.50 -15.32 -23.50
N ARG A 82 1.77 -15.66 -23.61
CA ARG A 82 2.73 -15.66 -22.51
C ARG A 82 2.88 -14.24 -21.98
N LEU A 83 2.43 -14.02 -20.74
CA LEU A 83 2.56 -12.75 -20.01
C LEU A 83 4.01 -12.50 -19.59
N GLU A 84 4.84 -12.13 -20.56
CA GLU A 84 6.14 -11.50 -20.32
C GLU A 84 5.90 -10.15 -19.64
N MET A 85 6.19 -10.05 -18.34
CA MET A 85 6.09 -8.79 -17.59
C MET A 85 7.19 -7.83 -18.04
N THR A 86 6.91 -7.04 -19.08
CA THR A 86 7.84 -6.02 -19.59
C THR A 86 8.16 -5.00 -18.49
N PRO A 87 9.45 -4.76 -18.16
CA PRO A 87 9.80 -3.84 -17.09
C PRO A 87 9.42 -2.41 -17.49
N MET A 88 8.57 -1.77 -16.70
CA MET A 88 8.02 -0.45 -16.97
C MET A 88 9.15 0.60 -17.10
N ARG A 89 9.38 1.08 -18.33
CA ARG A 89 10.36 2.15 -18.60
C ARG A 89 10.00 3.40 -17.79
N ARG A 90 10.81 3.72 -16.78
CA ARG A 90 10.78 5.02 -16.12
C ARG A 90 11.14 6.11 -17.15
N THR A 91 10.15 6.83 -17.64
CA THR A 91 10.35 8.06 -18.42
C THR A 91 10.97 9.11 -17.50
N SER A 92 12.28 9.28 -17.57
CA SER A 92 12.99 10.32 -16.83
C SER A 92 12.48 11.69 -17.24
N THR A 93 11.88 12.42 -16.30
CA THR A 93 11.46 13.82 -16.48
C THR A 93 12.69 14.71 -16.63
N ARG A 94 13.12 14.91 -17.89
CA ARG A 94 14.08 15.97 -18.22
C ARG A 94 13.42 17.32 -17.98
N HIS A 95 13.84 18.00 -16.92
CA HIS A 95 13.70 19.45 -16.80
C HIS A 95 14.76 20.11 -17.69
N PRO A 96 14.39 20.98 -18.65
CA PRO A 96 15.30 21.95 -19.23
C PRO A 96 15.23 23.25 -18.42
N SER A 97 16.39 23.77 -18.01
CA SER A 97 16.50 25.06 -17.31
C SER A 97 17.19 26.11 -18.19
N THR A 98 16.88 27.38 -17.90
CA THR A 98 17.60 28.62 -18.29
C THR A 98 17.38 29.22 -19.68
N SER A 99 17.16 30.55 -19.66
CA SER A 99 17.40 31.54 -20.72
C SER A 99 16.50 31.52 -21.98
N SER A 100 16.34 32.63 -22.72
CA SER A 100 16.37 34.07 -22.38
C SER A 100 15.93 34.87 -23.62
N ALA A 101 14.84 35.62 -23.55
CA ALA A 101 14.50 36.64 -24.55
C ALA A 101 13.72 37.78 -23.89
N ARG A 102 14.00 39.02 -24.31
CA ARG A 102 13.19 40.20 -24.06
C ARG A 102 12.40 40.50 -25.33
N ASP A 103 11.24 41.12 -25.19
CA ASP A 103 10.87 42.22 -26.08
C ASP A 103 9.99 43.22 -25.32
N ASP A 104 10.02 44.49 -25.72
CA ASP A 104 9.41 45.60 -24.99
C ASP A 104 8.22 46.21 -25.76
N THR A 105 7.15 46.62 -25.06
CA THR A 105 6.36 47.81 -25.42
C THR A 105 5.44 48.28 -24.28
N ASN A 106 5.18 49.58 -24.22
CA ASN A 106 4.50 50.26 -23.11
C ASN A 106 2.97 50.35 -23.32
N GLU A 107 2.21 50.51 -22.23
CA GLU A 107 1.43 51.74 -22.05
C GLU A 107 1.10 52.05 -20.56
N ALA A 108 0.48 53.22 -20.32
CA ALA A 108 0.38 53.95 -19.04
C ALA A 108 -0.65 53.35 -18.05
N ASP A 109 -0.29 53.13 -16.76
CA ASP A 109 -0.43 54.07 -15.61
C ASP A 109 -1.77 53.82 -14.83
N PRO A 110 -2.09 54.47 -13.70
CA PRO A 110 -1.87 53.87 -12.38
C PRO A 110 -3.17 53.61 -11.59
N THR A 111 -3.04 53.05 -10.37
CA THR A 111 -3.67 53.55 -9.10
C THR A 111 -4.07 52.43 -8.11
N ARG A 112 -3.83 52.69 -6.80
CA ARG A 112 -4.40 52.05 -5.58
C ARG A 112 -4.07 50.58 -5.23
N HIS A 113 -3.13 50.46 -4.30
CA HIS A 113 -3.37 49.81 -2.99
C HIS A 113 -4.21 50.77 -2.08
N PRO A 114 -4.79 50.39 -0.92
CA PRO A 114 -4.33 49.33 -0.01
C PRO A 114 -5.39 48.57 0.85
N SER A 115 -4.87 47.78 1.81
CA SER A 115 -5.42 47.53 3.16
C SER A 115 -6.56 46.52 3.43
N THR A 116 -6.19 45.47 4.19
CA THR A 116 -6.95 44.88 5.33
C THR A 116 -8.27 44.14 5.01
N SER A 117 -8.89 43.34 5.89
CA SER A 117 -8.63 43.06 7.32
C SER A 117 -9.02 41.62 7.75
N SER A 118 -8.72 41.31 9.01
CA SER A 118 -8.96 40.04 9.74
C SER A 118 -10.43 39.68 10.00
N ALA A 119 -10.75 38.37 10.00
CA ALA A 119 -11.57 37.64 11.00
C ALA A 119 -11.54 36.13 10.66
N GLN A 120 -11.29 35.12 11.51
CA GLN A 120 -11.52 34.86 12.95
C GLN A 120 -12.93 34.30 13.27
N ASN A 121 -13.02 32.99 13.61
CA ASN A 121 -13.94 32.42 14.63
C ASN A 121 -13.70 30.91 14.94
N ARG A 122 -13.90 30.56 16.23
CA ARG A 122 -13.92 29.27 17.00
C ARG A 122 -14.72 29.58 18.31
N PRO A 123 -15.10 28.66 19.25
CA PRO A 123 -14.97 27.18 19.35
C PRO A 123 -16.30 26.49 18.90
N ASN A 124 -16.94 25.42 19.41
CA ASN A 124 -16.93 24.49 20.59
C ASN A 124 -17.19 23.04 20.06
N GLU A 125 -17.07 21.89 20.76
CA GLU A 125 -16.97 21.45 22.17
C GLU A 125 -18.30 21.26 22.96
N GLU A 126 -18.27 20.33 23.95
CA GLU A 126 -19.36 19.52 24.56
C GLU A 126 -19.89 18.39 23.63
N GLU A 127 -19.79 17.07 23.89
CA GLU A 127 -19.58 16.19 25.07
C GLU A 127 -20.83 15.82 25.89
N THR A 128 -21.10 14.51 26.02
CA THR A 128 -21.67 13.88 27.22
C THR A 128 -21.51 12.36 27.20
N THR A 129 -21.13 11.76 28.32
CA THR A 129 -21.06 10.30 28.55
C THR A 129 -22.31 9.78 29.27
N ASN A 130 -22.49 8.45 29.33
CA ASN A 130 -22.44 7.70 30.60
C ASN A 130 -22.66 6.19 30.44
N GLU A 131 -22.10 5.44 31.38
CA GLU A 131 -22.22 3.99 31.53
C GLU A 131 -23.34 3.62 32.53
N VAL A 132 -23.87 2.39 32.43
CA VAL A 132 -24.44 1.64 33.56
C VAL A 132 -24.06 0.17 33.39
N PHE A 133 -23.82 -0.54 34.49
CA PHE A 133 -23.31 -1.92 34.55
C PHE A 133 -24.13 -2.76 35.55
N ASP A 134 -23.98 -4.10 35.49
CA ASP A 134 -24.53 -5.15 36.38
C ASP A 134 -26.05 -5.28 36.59
N SER A 135 -26.57 -6.48 36.24
CA SER A 135 -27.21 -7.43 37.18
C SER A 135 -27.25 -8.84 36.57
#